data_AF-A0A2J8VHF9-F1
#
_entry.id   AF-A0A2J8VHF9-F1
#
_cell.length_a   1.000
_cell.length_b   1.000
_cell.length_c   1.000
_cell.angle_alpha   90.00
_cell.angle_beta   90.00
_cell.angle_gamma   90.00
#
_symmetry.space_group_name_H-M   'P 1'
#
loop_
_entity.id
_entity.type
_entity.pdbx_description
1 polymer ?
#
loop_
_entity_poly.entity_id
_entity_poly.type
_entity_poly.pdbx_seq_one_letter_code
_entity_poly.pdbx_strand_id
1 'polypeptide(L)'
;MEKKYKNIVLLKGLEVINDYHFRMVKSLLSNDLKLNLKMREEYDKIQIADLMEEKFRGDAGLGKLIQIFKDIPTLEDLAETLKKEKLKAKGLAPSRKRKKEVDAASPAPSTSSTVKTEGAEATPGAQKRKKTTKEKSGPKGSKVSKEQTQPPCPAGAGMSTAMGRSP
;
A
#
# COMPACT_ATOMS: atom_id res chain seq x y z
N MET A 1 -2.60 -16.78 -3.46
CA MET A 1 -2.96 -15.83 -4.54
C MET A 1 -3.82 -14.69 -4.02
N GLU A 2 -4.68 -14.94 -3.02
CA GLU A 2 -5.61 -13.98 -2.41
C GLU A 2 -5.01 -12.61 -2.08
N LYS A 3 -3.85 -12.56 -1.39
CA LYS A 3 -3.16 -11.29 -1.11
C LYS A 3 -2.88 -10.43 -2.34
N LYS A 4 -2.56 -11.04 -3.50
CA LYS A 4 -2.35 -10.31 -4.76
C LYS A 4 -3.65 -9.70 -5.26
N TYR A 5 -4.75 -10.43 -5.18
CA TYR A 5 -6.05 -9.95 -5.63
C TYR A 5 -6.59 -8.86 -4.71
N LYS A 6 -6.45 -9.00 -3.40
CA LYS A 6 -6.79 -7.93 -2.45
C LYS A 6 -6.02 -6.64 -2.75
N ASN A 7 -4.72 -6.72 -3.01
CA ASN A 7 -3.93 -5.55 -3.38
C ASN A 7 -4.45 -4.89 -4.67
N ILE A 8 -4.90 -5.68 -5.65
CA ILE A 8 -5.52 -5.14 -6.88
C ILE A 8 -6.87 -4.47 -6.56
N VAL A 9 -7.73 -5.12 -5.78
CA VAL A 9 -9.02 -4.59 -5.35
C VAL A 9 -8.86 -3.25 -4.64
N LEU A 10 -7.94 -3.16 -3.68
CA LEU A 10 -7.71 -1.93 -2.92
C LEU A 10 -7.02 -0.88 -3.79
N LEU A 11 -5.79 -1.14 -4.26
CA LEU A 11 -4.93 -0.10 -4.86
C LEU A 11 -5.36 0.32 -6.26
N LYS A 12 -5.94 -0.59 -7.05
CA LYS A 12 -6.32 -0.33 -8.44
C LYS A 12 -7.83 -0.25 -8.64
N GLY A 13 -8.62 -0.61 -7.62
CA GLY A 13 -10.07 -0.58 -7.68
C GLY A 13 -10.63 0.52 -6.79
N LEU A 14 -10.64 0.29 -5.49
CA LEU A 14 -11.31 1.16 -4.51
C LEU A 14 -10.57 2.48 -4.27
N GLU A 15 -9.24 2.49 -4.27
CA GLU A 15 -8.46 3.70 -4.01
C GLU A 15 -8.63 4.75 -5.10
N VAL A 16 -8.67 4.32 -6.36
CA VAL A 16 -8.70 5.18 -7.55
C VAL A 16 -10.05 5.88 -7.74
N ILE A 17 -11.12 5.36 -7.14
CA ILE A 17 -12.46 5.95 -7.27
C ILE A 17 -12.72 7.02 -6.21
N ASN A 18 -13.52 8.02 -6.57
CA ASN A 18 -13.97 9.07 -5.67
C ASN A 18 -15.01 8.57 -4.66
N ASP A 19 -15.34 9.41 -3.68
CA ASP A 19 -16.25 9.05 -2.58
C ASP A 19 -17.69 8.77 -3.05
N TYR A 20 -18.14 9.45 -4.11
CA TYR A 20 -19.45 9.21 -4.71
C TYR A 20 -19.56 7.79 -5.28
N HIS A 21 -18.61 7.42 -6.15
CA HIS A 21 -18.54 6.09 -6.72
C HIS A 21 -18.30 5.03 -5.64
N PHE A 22 -17.46 5.32 -4.64
CA PHE A 22 -17.22 4.39 -3.54
C PHE A 22 -18.50 4.12 -2.72
N ARG A 23 -19.29 5.16 -2.41
CA ARG A 23 -20.59 5.00 -1.76
C ARG A 23 -21.55 4.17 -2.61
N MET A 24 -21.58 4.38 -3.91
CA MET A 24 -22.40 3.59 -4.84
C MET A 24 -21.96 2.12 -4.85
N VAL A 25 -20.67 1.84 -4.92
CA VAL A 25 -20.10 0.48 -4.84
C VAL A 25 -20.43 -0.18 -3.50
N LYS A 26 -20.29 0.52 -2.37
CA LYS A 26 -20.72 0.03 -1.05
C LYS A 26 -22.20 -0.36 -1.04
N SER A 27 -23.05 0.43 -1.70
CA SER A 27 -24.48 0.11 -1.81
C SER A 27 -24.73 -1.14 -2.66
N LEU A 28 -24.06 -1.26 -3.81
CA LEU A 28 -24.22 -2.42 -4.70
C LEU A 28 -23.67 -3.72 -4.10
N LEU A 29 -22.66 -3.62 -3.24
CA LEU A 29 -22.09 -4.75 -2.49
C LEU A 29 -22.82 -5.06 -1.18
N SER A 30 -23.86 -4.30 -0.81
CA SER A 30 -24.46 -4.41 0.53
C SER A 30 -24.98 -5.81 0.84
N ASN A 31 -25.57 -6.47 -0.15
CA ASN A 31 -26.14 -7.80 0.02
C ASN A 31 -25.03 -8.87 0.04
N ASP A 32 -24.04 -8.76 -0.85
CA ASP A 32 -22.96 -9.73 -0.93
C ASP A 32 -22.06 -9.70 0.31
N LEU A 33 -21.80 -8.50 0.83
CA LEU A 33 -20.97 -8.29 2.02
C LEU A 33 -21.77 -8.24 3.33
N LYS A 34 -23.10 -8.32 3.26
CA LYS A 34 -24.03 -8.19 4.40
C LYS A 34 -23.79 -6.90 5.20
N LEU A 35 -23.65 -5.78 4.49
CA LEU A 35 -23.41 -4.48 5.11
C LEU A 35 -24.68 -3.94 5.76
N ASN A 36 -24.58 -3.63 7.05
CA ASN A 36 -25.60 -2.85 7.76
C ASN A 36 -25.54 -1.37 7.36
N LEU A 37 -26.58 -0.60 7.72
CA LEU A 37 -26.63 0.85 7.42
C LEU A 37 -25.40 1.59 7.97
N LYS A 38 -25.05 1.34 9.24
CA LYS A 38 -23.87 1.90 9.91
C LYS A 38 -22.57 1.56 9.18
N MET A 39 -22.40 0.29 8.79
CA MET A 39 -21.21 -0.17 8.07
C MET A 39 -21.09 0.50 6.70
N ARG A 40 -22.20 0.75 5.99
CA ARG A 40 -22.17 1.46 4.71
C ARG A 40 -21.70 2.90 4.85
N GLU A 41 -21.96 3.56 5.97
CA GLU A 41 -21.51 4.93 6.22
C GLU A 41 -20.05 4.95 6.71
N GLU A 42 -19.74 4.16 7.74
CA GLU A 42 -18.48 4.22 8.46
C GLU A 42 -17.32 3.51 7.74
N TYR A 43 -17.59 2.43 6.98
CA TYR A 43 -16.49 1.63 6.44
C TYR A 43 -15.73 2.38 5.34
N ASP A 44 -14.42 2.42 5.51
CA ASP A 44 -13.48 2.96 4.54
C ASP A 44 -13.12 1.92 3.45
N LYS A 45 -12.31 2.36 2.48
CA LYS A 45 -11.88 1.53 1.35
C LYS A 45 -11.07 0.31 1.79
N ILE A 46 -10.29 0.41 2.87
CA ILE A 46 -9.44 -0.66 3.40
C ILE A 46 -10.33 -1.72 4.04
N GLN A 47 -11.26 -1.31 4.89
CA GLN A 47 -12.20 -2.20 5.57
C GLN A 47 -13.10 -2.95 4.58
N ILE A 48 -13.56 -2.27 3.52
CA ILE A 48 -14.31 -2.93 2.45
C ILE A 48 -13.43 -3.95 1.71
N ALA A 49 -12.18 -3.64 1.40
CA ALA A 49 -11.26 -4.59 0.75
C ALA A 49 -10.99 -5.82 1.64
N ASP A 50 -10.78 -5.62 2.94
CA ASP A 50 -10.61 -6.69 3.93
C ASP A 50 -11.85 -7.59 3.97
N LEU A 51 -13.05 -6.99 4.00
CA LEU A 51 -14.30 -7.74 4.01
C LEU A 51 -14.54 -8.50 2.70
N MET A 52 -14.16 -7.92 1.55
CA MET A 52 -14.21 -8.61 0.26
C MET A 52 -13.26 -9.81 0.21
N GLU A 53 -12.05 -9.71 0.78
CA GLU A 53 -11.14 -10.86 0.91
C GLU A 53 -11.76 -11.97 1.76
N GLU A 54 -12.41 -11.61 2.87
CA GLU A 54 -13.05 -12.56 3.77
C GLU A 54 -14.23 -13.31 3.11
N LYS A 55 -15.12 -12.57 2.42
CA LYS A 55 -16.33 -13.14 1.81
C LYS A 55 -16.06 -13.86 0.49
N PHE A 56 -15.07 -13.41 -0.27
CA PHE A 56 -14.78 -13.94 -1.61
C PHE A 56 -13.38 -14.59 -1.67
N ARG A 57 -13.23 -15.73 -1.01
CA ARG A 57 -11.93 -16.43 -0.84
C ARG A 57 -11.18 -16.81 -2.13
N GLY A 58 -11.83 -16.81 -3.30
CA GLY A 58 -11.18 -17.19 -4.56
C GLY A 58 -10.35 -16.08 -5.22
N ASP A 59 -10.91 -14.88 -5.32
CA ASP A 59 -10.27 -13.74 -6.00
C ASP A 59 -10.40 -12.42 -5.24
N ALA A 60 -10.62 -12.51 -3.92
CA ALA A 60 -10.85 -11.37 -3.03
C ALA A 60 -11.96 -10.42 -3.52
N GLY A 61 -12.92 -10.94 -4.29
CA GLY A 61 -14.04 -10.17 -4.82
C GLY A 61 -13.69 -9.34 -6.06
N LEU A 62 -12.49 -9.51 -6.63
CA LEU A 62 -12.06 -8.79 -7.83
C LEU A 62 -13.00 -9.00 -9.01
N GLY A 63 -13.51 -10.22 -9.20
CA GLY A 63 -14.51 -10.51 -10.23
C GLY A 63 -15.80 -9.73 -10.06
N LYS A 64 -16.30 -9.62 -8.82
CA LYS A 64 -17.50 -8.87 -8.49
C LYS A 64 -17.29 -7.37 -8.68
N LEU A 65 -16.13 -6.85 -8.28
CA LEU A 65 -15.77 -5.45 -8.48
C LEU A 65 -15.71 -5.08 -9.97
N ILE A 66 -15.10 -5.95 -10.80
CA ILE A 66 -15.08 -5.78 -12.25
C ILE A 66 -16.49 -5.74 -12.83
N GLN A 67 -17.40 -6.59 -12.35
CA GLN A 67 -18.79 -6.58 -12.82
C GLN A 67 -19.47 -5.24 -12.51
N ILE A 68 -19.39 -4.79 -11.25
CA ILE A 68 -19.98 -3.52 -10.82
C ILE A 68 -19.43 -2.34 -11.63
N PHE A 69 -18.12 -2.29 -11.89
CA PHE A 69 -17.52 -1.19 -12.64
C PHE A 69 -17.92 -1.16 -14.11
N LYS A 70 -18.29 -2.29 -14.72
CA LYS A 70 -18.82 -2.30 -16.10
C LYS A 70 -20.21 -1.67 -16.19
N ASP A 71 -21.02 -1.85 -15.15
CA ASP A 71 -22.38 -1.35 -15.11
C ASP A 71 -22.43 0.17 -14.82
N ILE A 72 -21.29 0.77 -14.47
CA ILE A 72 -21.12 2.20 -14.20
C ILE A 72 -20.31 2.82 -15.35
N PRO A 73 -20.91 3.65 -16.22
CA PRO A 73 -20.23 4.17 -17.42
C PRO A 73 -18.92 4.90 -17.14
N THR A 74 -18.84 5.62 -16.02
CA THR A 74 -17.64 6.39 -15.63
C THR A 74 -16.49 5.50 -15.13
N LEU A 75 -16.73 4.21 -14.88
CA LEU A 75 -15.76 3.26 -14.35
C LEU A 75 -15.44 2.12 -15.32
N GLU A 76 -15.96 2.16 -16.54
CA GLU A 76 -15.77 1.08 -17.54
C GLU A 76 -14.29 0.86 -17.85
N ASP A 77 -13.52 1.93 -18.05
CA ASP A 77 -12.07 1.88 -18.27
C ASP A 77 -11.32 1.22 -17.09
N LEU A 78 -11.81 1.46 -15.87
CA LEU A 78 -11.25 0.87 -14.67
C LEU A 78 -11.56 -0.63 -14.61
N ALA A 79 -12.76 -1.04 -15.04
CA ALA A 79 -13.12 -2.44 -15.17
C ALA A 79 -12.18 -3.18 -16.13
N GLU A 80 -11.87 -2.59 -17.28
CA GLU A 80 -10.92 -3.16 -18.24
C GLU A 80 -9.49 -3.24 -17.67
N THR A 81 -9.07 -2.22 -16.92
CA THR A 81 -7.79 -2.23 -16.22
C THR A 81 -7.71 -3.36 -15.19
N LEU A 82 -8.75 -3.54 -14.38
CA LEU A 82 -8.83 -4.60 -13.38
C LEU A 82 -8.86 -6.00 -14.02
N LYS A 83 -9.53 -6.20 -15.15
CA LYS A 83 -9.47 -7.46 -15.91
C LYS A 83 -8.05 -7.82 -16.33
N LYS A 84 -7.30 -6.85 -16.89
CA LYS A 84 -5.90 -7.05 -17.30
C LYS A 84 -5.03 -7.43 -16.10
N GLU A 85 -5.23 -6.79 -14.96
CA GLU A 85 -4.51 -7.12 -13.72
C GLU A 85 -4.87 -8.49 -13.16
N LYS A 86 -6.14 -8.89 -13.26
CA LYS A 86 -6.59 -10.26 -12.90
C LYS A 86 -5.87 -11.32 -13.73
N LEU A 87 -5.69 -11.11 -15.04
CA LEU A 87 -4.96 -12.05 -15.91
C LEU A 87 -3.48 -12.14 -15.52
N LYS A 88 -2.82 -10.99 -15.27
CA LYS A 88 -1.43 -10.95 -14.79
C LYS A 88 -1.27 -11.68 -13.45
N ALA A 89 -2.20 -11.49 -12.53
CA ALA A 89 -2.19 -12.14 -11.22
C ALA A 89 -2.35 -13.67 -11.31
N LYS A 90 -3.11 -14.16 -12.31
CA LYS A 90 -3.24 -15.59 -12.60
C LYS A 90 -2.00 -16.23 -13.24
N GLY A 91 -0.96 -15.45 -13.57
CA GLY A 91 0.20 -15.95 -14.33
C GLY A 91 -0.08 -16.15 -15.82
N LEU A 92 -1.29 -15.81 -16.29
CA LEU A 92 -1.69 -15.77 -17.69
C LEU A 92 -1.30 -14.41 -18.27
N ALA A 93 0.00 -14.12 -18.35
CA ALA A 93 0.46 -12.95 -19.08
C ALA A 93 0.76 -13.33 -20.54
N PRO A 94 0.21 -12.63 -21.55
CA PRO A 94 0.96 -12.45 -22.78
C PRO A 94 2.18 -11.61 -22.41
N SER A 95 3.35 -12.21 -22.51
CA SER A 95 4.64 -11.57 -22.31
C SER A 95 4.63 -10.21 -23.00
N ARG A 96 4.69 -9.11 -22.24
CA ARG A 96 5.06 -7.82 -22.84
C ARG A 96 6.43 -8.06 -23.43
N LYS A 97 6.50 -8.10 -24.77
CA LYS A 97 7.76 -8.08 -25.52
C LYS A 97 8.61 -6.99 -24.87
N ARG A 98 9.66 -7.40 -24.16
CA ARG A 98 10.80 -6.52 -23.94
C ARG A 98 11.15 -6.03 -25.33
N LYS A 99 11.09 -4.72 -25.57
CA LYS A 99 11.83 -4.16 -26.69
C LYS A 99 13.27 -4.56 -26.40
N LYS A 100 13.74 -5.62 -27.05
CA LYS A 100 15.15 -5.79 -27.33
C LYS A 100 15.48 -4.57 -28.19
N GLU A 101 16.22 -3.65 -27.62
CA GLU A 101 17.11 -2.84 -28.43
C GLU A 101 18.10 -3.83 -29.05
N VAL A 102 17.74 -4.32 -30.24
CA VAL A 102 18.68 -4.92 -31.17
C VAL A 102 19.26 -3.73 -31.88
N ASP A 103 20.39 -3.24 -31.40
CA ASP A 103 21.44 -2.86 -32.33
C ASP A 103 22.45 -4.00 -32.28
N ALA A 104 22.37 -4.85 -33.30
CA ALA A 104 23.30 -5.94 -33.52
C ALA A 104 24.09 -5.61 -34.78
N ALA A 105 25.37 -5.30 -34.61
CA ALA A 105 26.39 -5.67 -35.56
C ALA A 105 27.51 -6.38 -34.78
N SER A 106 27.88 -7.56 -35.30
CA SER A 106 28.62 -8.64 -34.65
C SER A 106 30.16 -8.49 -34.82
N PRO A 107 31.03 -9.48 -34.55
CA PRO A 107 32.21 -9.32 -33.69
C PRO A 107 33.55 -9.40 -34.45
N ALA A 108 34.66 -9.06 -33.79
CA ALA A 108 35.98 -9.54 -34.21
C ALA A 108 36.89 -9.74 -32.98
N PRO A 109 37.50 -10.94 -32.79
CA PRO A 109 38.62 -11.11 -31.89
C PRO A 109 39.91 -10.79 -32.62
N SER A 110 40.85 -10.09 -32.00
CA SER A 110 42.23 -10.06 -32.49
C SER A 110 43.22 -9.93 -31.35
N THR A 111 44.06 -10.94 -31.31
CA THR A 111 45.22 -11.23 -30.47
C THR A 111 46.47 -10.48 -30.94
N SER A 112 47.44 -10.33 -30.01
CA SER A 112 48.89 -10.08 -30.20
C SER A 112 49.30 -8.67 -30.69
N SER A 113 50.43 -8.05 -30.34
CA SER A 113 51.51 -8.24 -29.36
C SER A 113 52.46 -7.02 -29.47
N THR A 114 53.42 -6.91 -28.53
CA THR A 114 54.82 -6.42 -28.72
C THR A 114 55.19 -4.91 -28.76
N VAL A 115 55.76 -4.46 -27.62
CA VAL A 115 57.02 -3.72 -27.31
C VAL A 115 57.41 -2.29 -27.76
N LYS A 116 57.86 -1.55 -26.72
CA LYS A 116 58.97 -0.54 -26.58
C LYS A 116 58.72 0.87 -27.15
N THR A 117 59.09 1.98 -26.49
CA THR A 117 60.31 2.39 -25.74
C THR A 117 59.93 3.46 -24.67
N GLU A 118 60.38 3.38 -23.41
CA GLU A 118 61.61 3.93 -22.79
C GLU A 118 61.75 5.47 -22.85
N GLY A 119 61.76 6.13 -21.67
CA GLY A 119 62.07 7.56 -21.58
C GLY A 119 61.73 8.26 -20.25
N ALA A 120 62.63 8.11 -19.28
CA ALA A 120 62.99 9.07 -18.22
C ALA A 120 62.11 9.26 -16.97
N GLU A 121 62.83 9.18 -15.84
CA GLU A 121 62.47 9.40 -14.45
C GLU A 121 61.87 10.78 -14.14
N ALA A 122 60.91 10.80 -13.20
CA ALA A 122 60.95 11.70 -12.03
C ALA A 122 59.96 11.21 -10.96
N THR A 123 60.50 10.73 -9.84
CA THR A 123 59.86 10.61 -8.52
C THR A 123 60.38 11.80 -7.67
N PRO A 124 59.85 12.17 -6.49
CA PRO A 124 58.60 11.83 -5.79
C PRO A 124 57.73 13.06 -5.43
N GLY A 125 56.49 12.84 -5.02
CA GLY A 125 55.79 13.83 -4.20
C GLY A 125 54.43 13.38 -3.71
N ALA A 126 54.40 12.80 -2.49
CA ALA A 126 53.51 13.15 -1.38
C ALA A 126 51.98 13.22 -1.68
N GLN A 127 51.07 12.54 -1.00
CA GLN A 127 50.80 12.53 0.45
C GLN A 127 49.72 11.44 0.70
N LYS A 128 50.01 10.45 1.56
CA LYS A 128 49.63 10.39 2.99
C LYS A 128 48.37 9.55 3.26
N ARG A 129 48.64 8.29 3.62
CA ARG A 129 47.80 7.45 4.50
C ARG A 129 47.45 8.22 5.80
N LYS A 130 46.24 8.03 6.36
CA LYS A 130 46.00 7.11 7.50
C LYS A 130 44.56 7.18 8.04
N LYS A 131 44.17 6.02 8.57
CA LYS A 131 42.97 5.63 9.34
C LYS A 131 42.85 6.37 10.70
N THR A 132 41.83 5.95 11.46
CA THR A 132 41.61 5.98 12.94
C THR A 132 40.73 7.15 13.42
N THR A 133 39.85 7.09 14.45
CA THR A 133 39.37 6.07 15.39
C THR A 133 38.25 6.71 16.26
N LYS A 134 37.19 5.95 16.56
CA LYS A 134 36.40 5.81 17.84
C LYS A 134 35.95 7.01 18.73
N GLU A 135 34.66 6.90 19.11
CA GLU A 135 33.99 7.09 20.42
C GLU A 135 33.61 8.46 21.04
N LYS A 136 32.34 8.48 21.51
CA LYS A 136 31.70 9.09 22.70
C LYS A 136 31.79 10.60 22.96
N SER A 137 30.63 11.26 23.11
CA SER A 137 29.87 11.42 24.37
C SER A 137 28.79 12.51 24.21
N GLY A 138 27.64 12.39 24.89
CA GLY A 138 26.67 13.49 25.07
C GLY A 138 27.25 14.60 25.99
N PRO A 139 26.52 15.69 26.35
CA PRO A 139 25.15 15.62 26.88
C PRO A 139 24.24 16.88 26.68
N LYS A 140 23.01 16.77 27.20
CA LYS A 140 22.28 17.79 28.01
C LYS A 140 21.25 18.74 27.36
N GLY A 141 20.03 18.66 27.90
CA GLY A 141 19.01 19.73 27.99
C GLY A 141 17.66 19.32 27.40
N SER A 142 16.48 19.46 28.02
CA SER A 142 16.07 19.86 29.37
C SER A 142 14.55 19.66 29.50
N LYS A 143 14.12 18.93 30.53
CA LYS A 143 13.04 19.23 31.51
C LYS A 143 11.79 20.01 31.01
N VAL A 144 10.59 19.39 31.04
CA VAL A 144 9.40 19.98 31.70
C VAL A 144 8.32 18.93 32.03
N SER A 145 7.61 19.22 33.12
CA SER A 145 6.69 18.42 33.92
C SER A 145 5.36 18.08 33.24
N LYS A 146 4.73 16.97 33.64
CA LYS A 146 3.30 16.71 33.40
C LYS A 146 2.64 16.29 34.72
N GLU A 147 2.13 17.30 35.42
CA GLU A 147 1.16 17.17 36.51
C GLU A 147 -0.24 17.47 35.94
N GLN A 148 -1.26 16.81 36.51
CA GLN A 148 -2.71 17.05 36.35
C GLN A 148 -3.34 16.66 34.99
N THR A 149 -4.48 15.98 34.89
CA THR A 149 -5.64 15.86 35.79
C THR A 149 -6.36 14.55 35.48
N GLN A 150 -6.61 13.72 36.50
CA GLN A 150 -7.58 12.63 36.45
C GLN A 150 -8.99 13.26 36.55
N PRO A 151 -9.97 12.88 35.71
CA PRO A 151 -11.32 13.39 35.86
C PRO A 151 -11.97 12.85 37.15
N PRO A 152 -12.64 13.69 37.96
CA PRO A 152 -13.37 13.24 39.13
C PRO A 152 -14.62 12.45 38.72
N CYS A 153 -14.85 11.31 39.38
CA CYS A 153 -16.09 10.56 39.28
C CYS A 153 -17.23 11.38 39.91
N PRO A 154 -18.36 11.63 39.24
CA PRO A 154 -19.52 12.22 39.90
C PRO A 154 -20.24 11.16 40.76
N ALA A 155 -20.38 11.48 42.04
CA ALA A 155 -21.24 10.80 42.99
C ALA A 155 -22.70 11.02 42.61
N GLY A 156 -23.38 9.95 42.17
CA GLY A 156 -24.83 9.93 41.97
C GLY A 156 -25.53 9.40 43.21
N ALA A 157 -25.98 10.31 44.07
CA ALA A 157 -26.86 10.03 45.19
C ALA A 157 -28.24 9.58 44.68
N GLY A 158 -28.56 8.29 44.80
CA GLY A 158 -29.90 7.77 44.58
C GLY A 158 -30.75 7.95 45.83
N MET A 159 -31.51 9.05 45.92
CA MET A 159 -32.68 9.11 46.80
C MET A 159 -33.89 8.70 45.97
N SER A 160 -34.46 7.52 46.25
CA SER A 160 -35.81 7.18 45.78
C SER A 160 -36.79 7.45 46.92
N THR A 161 -37.56 8.52 46.74
CA THR A 161 -38.75 8.87 47.50
C THR A 161 -39.89 7.91 47.13
N ALA A 162 -40.48 7.28 48.15
CA ALA A 162 -41.68 6.46 48.03
C ALA A 162 -42.91 7.36 47.79
N MET A 163 -43.62 7.18 46.68
CA MET A 163 -44.92 7.79 46.44
C MET A 163 -46.04 6.80 46.84
N GLY A 164 -46.86 7.27 47.79
CA GLY A 164 -48.32 7.16 47.82
C GLY A 164 -48.98 5.84 47.45
N ARG A 165 -49.52 5.15 48.46
CA ARG A 165 -50.59 4.16 48.31
C ARG A 165 -51.85 4.77 48.92
N SER A 166 -52.90 4.94 48.11
CA SER A 166 -54.26 5.25 48.57
C SER A 166 -55.16 4.05 48.26
N PRO A 167 -56.04 3.62 49.17
CA PRO A 167 -57.37 3.18 48.82
C PRO A 167 -58.31 4.36 48.60
#